data_AF-A0A0B8Q4M5-F1
#
_entry.id   AF-A0A0B8Q4M5-F1
#
_cell.length_a   1.000
_cell.length_b   1.000
_cell.length_c   1.000
_cell.angle_alpha   90.00
_cell.angle_beta   90.00
_cell.angle_gamma   90.00
#
_symmetry.space_group_name_H-M   'P 1'
#
loop_
_entity.id
_entity.type
_entity.pdbx_description
1 polymer ?
#
loop_
_entity_poly.entity_id
_entity_poly.type
_entity_poly.pdbx_seq_one_letter_code
_entity_poly.pdbx_strand_id
1 'polypeptide(L)'
;MASLGVAGWMRYVSGVNESGEMIDVRDPMLEEFKSAYSKHGLNKSVVNALLSLEAIFGEDLIKNEQFVTAVTDAYELLLIHGARKAVASL
;
A
#
# COMPACT_ATOMS: atom_id res chain seq x y z
N MET A 1 8.22 -10.07 7.37
CA MET A 1 9.13 -8.91 7.16
C MET A 1 8.88 -8.22 5.82
N ALA A 2 8.74 -8.93 4.69
CA ALA A 2 8.53 -8.30 3.37
C ALA A 2 7.19 -7.54 3.22
N SER A 3 6.10 -8.03 3.82
CA SER A 3 4.75 -7.46 3.67
C SER A 3 4.59 -6.04 4.25
N LEU A 4 5.26 -5.72 5.36
CA LEU A 4 5.23 -4.38 5.96
C LEU A 4 5.91 -3.34 5.07
N GLY A 5 7.00 -3.72 4.39
CA GLY A 5 7.69 -2.86 3.43
C GLY A 5 6.78 -2.51 2.25
N VAL A 6 6.05 -3.50 1.72
CA VAL A 6 5.05 -3.28 0.67
C VAL A 6 3.92 -2.39 1.14
N ALA A 7 3.35 -2.66 2.33
CA ALA A 7 2.29 -1.84 2.90
C ALA A 7 2.74 -0.39 3.16
N GLY A 8 3.98 -0.19 3.60
CA GLY A 8 4.59 1.13 3.78
C GLY A 8 4.77 1.86 2.44
N TRP A 9 5.23 1.16 1.41
CA TRP A 9 5.33 1.71 0.06
C TRP A 9 3.95 2.10 -0.48
N MET A 10 2.92 1.26 -0.30
CA MET A 10 1.53 1.60 -0.65
C MET A 10 1.09 2.89 0.05
N ARG A 11 1.33 3.02 1.37
CA ARG A 11 0.96 4.25 2.09
C ARG A 11 1.72 5.49 1.58
N TYR A 12 2.97 5.31 1.14
CA TYR A 12 3.78 6.39 0.56
C TYR A 12 3.26 6.84 -0.81
N VAL A 13 2.97 5.90 -1.73
CA VAL A 13 2.48 6.22 -3.08
C VAL A 13 1.07 6.77 -3.10
N SER A 14 0.34 6.70 -1.98
CA SER A 14 -0.93 7.41 -1.82
C SER A 14 -0.79 8.93 -1.85
N GLY A 15 0.44 9.46 -1.81
CA GLY A 15 0.72 10.89 -2.01
C GLY A 15 0.30 11.77 -0.84
N VAL A 16 -0.03 11.19 0.32
CA VAL A 16 -0.46 11.95 1.51
C VAL A 16 0.16 11.31 2.74
N ASN A 17 0.87 12.07 3.56
CA ASN A 17 1.49 11.57 4.78
C ASN A 17 0.46 11.40 5.92
N GLU A 18 0.90 10.96 7.09
CA GLU A 18 0.05 10.77 8.29
C GLU A 18 -0.49 12.10 8.85
N SER A 19 0.15 13.21 8.51
CA SER A 19 -0.23 14.56 8.91
C SER A 19 -1.17 15.24 7.90
N GLY A 20 -1.53 14.57 6.80
CA GLY A 20 -2.39 15.12 5.75
C GLY A 20 -1.67 16.00 4.73
N GLU A 21 -0.34 16.06 4.76
CA GLU A 21 0.46 16.80 3.79
C GLU A 21 0.70 15.96 2.54
N MET A 22 0.71 16.61 1.38
CA MET A 22 1.03 15.95 0.12
C MET A 22 2.50 15.53 0.06
N ILE A 23 2.73 14.27 -0.27
CA ILE A 23 4.05 13.71 -0.55
C ILE A 23 4.32 13.89 -2.05
N ASP A 24 5.48 14.48 -2.41
CA ASP A 24 5.97 14.51 -3.79
C ASP A 24 6.48 13.12 -4.19
N VAL A 25 5.55 12.26 -4.63
CA VAL A 25 5.86 10.91 -5.09
C VAL A 25 6.43 10.98 -6.50
N ARG A 26 7.74 10.78 -6.63
CA ARG A 26 8.44 10.76 -7.93
C ARG A 26 8.47 9.37 -8.52
N ASP A 27 7.32 8.95 -9.05
CA ASP A 27 7.18 7.65 -9.70
C ASP A 27 6.55 7.82 -11.09
N PRO A 28 7.09 7.17 -12.15
CA PRO A 28 6.48 7.22 -13.48
C PRO A 28 5.07 6.64 -13.53
N MET A 29 4.70 5.74 -12.61
CA MET A 29 3.37 5.14 -12.48
C MET A 29 2.45 5.91 -11.51
N LEU A 30 2.82 7.12 -11.11
CA LEU A 30 2.05 7.93 -10.15
C LEU A 30 0.57 8.08 -10.55
N GLU A 31 0.30 8.27 -11.84
CA GLU A 31 -1.07 8.43 -12.34
C GLU A 31 -1.90 7.14 -12.17
N GLU A 32 -1.29 5.97 -12.31
CA GLU A 32 -1.94 4.68 -12.07
C GLU A 32 -2.26 4.49 -10.58
N PHE A 33 -1.32 4.82 -9.70
CA PHE A 33 -1.56 4.80 -8.26
C PHE A 33 -2.67 5.76 -7.87
N LYS A 34 -2.61 7.02 -8.33
CA LYS A 34 -3.67 8.00 -8.07
C LYS A 34 -5.03 7.51 -8.58
N SER A 35 -5.09 6.88 -9.74
CA SER A 35 -6.33 6.28 -10.24
C SER A 35 -6.83 5.16 -9.31
N ALA A 36 -5.95 4.29 -8.82
CA ALA A 36 -6.32 3.24 -7.87
C ALA A 36 -6.84 3.83 -6.55
N TYR A 37 -6.14 4.82 -5.98
CA TYR A 37 -6.56 5.53 -4.78
C TYR A 37 -7.82 6.35 -4.99
N SER A 38 -8.05 6.92 -6.17
CA SER A 38 -9.28 7.65 -6.48
C SER A 38 -10.49 6.72 -6.60
N LYS A 39 -10.30 5.47 -7.03
CA LYS A 39 -11.38 4.47 -7.16
C LYS A 39 -11.68 3.78 -5.83
N HIS A 40 -10.65 3.38 -5.10
CA HIS A 40 -10.80 2.58 -3.88
C HIS A 40 -10.74 3.44 -2.61
N GLY A 41 -10.04 4.57 -2.63
CA GLY A 41 -9.75 5.37 -1.44
C GLY A 41 -8.57 4.83 -0.63
N LEU A 42 -8.36 5.42 0.55
CA LEU A 42 -7.38 4.95 1.54
C LEU A 42 -7.96 3.78 2.36
N ASN A 43 -8.19 2.63 1.70
CA ASN A 43 -8.72 1.44 2.35
C ASN A 43 -7.97 0.18 1.91
N LYS A 44 -8.25 -0.95 2.57
CA LYS A 44 -7.68 -2.24 2.19
C LYS A 44 -8.00 -2.70 0.77
N SER A 45 -9.08 -2.20 0.16
CA SER A 45 -9.43 -2.55 -1.22
C SER A 45 -8.39 -2.05 -2.22
N VAL A 46 -7.63 -0.99 -1.89
CA VAL A 46 -6.53 -0.50 -2.73
C VAL A 46 -5.35 -1.46 -2.78
N VAL A 47 -5.17 -2.31 -1.75
CA VAL A 47 -4.07 -3.28 -1.69
C VAL A 47 -4.17 -4.26 -2.85
N ASN A 48 -5.36 -4.81 -3.10
CA ASN A 48 -5.59 -5.69 -4.25
C ASN A 48 -5.38 -4.97 -5.59
N ALA A 49 -5.83 -3.72 -5.71
CA ALA A 49 -5.63 -2.94 -6.93
C ALA A 49 -4.14 -2.72 -7.21
N LEU A 50 -3.34 -2.43 -6.19
CA LEU A 50 -1.90 -2.22 -6.30
C LEU A 50 -1.12 -3.53 -6.52
N LEU A 51 -1.51 -4.62 -5.85
CA LEU A 51 -0.92 -5.94 -6.09
C LEU A 51 -1.28 -6.51 -7.48
N SER A 52 -2.36 -6.01 -8.09
CA SER A 52 -2.73 -6.35 -9.48
C SER A 52 -1.85 -5.61 -10.51
N LEU A 53 -0.99 -4.68 -10.09
CA LEU A 53 -0.05 -4.01 -10.98
C LEU A 53 1.10 -4.95 -11.31
N GLU A 54 0.95 -5.67 -12.42
CA GLU A 54 1.94 -6.61 -12.93
C GLU A 54 3.31 -5.97 -13.17
N ALA A 55 3.35 -4.68 -13.51
CA ALA A 55 4.59 -3.93 -13.69
C ALA A 55 5.46 -3.84 -12.42
N ILE A 56 4.88 -4.07 -11.23
CA ILE A 56 5.57 -3.97 -9.94
C ILE A 56 5.67 -5.33 -9.26
N PHE A 57 4.57 -6.07 -9.20
CA PHE A 57 4.48 -7.33 -8.44
C PHE A 57 4.36 -8.57 -9.34
N GLY A 58 4.21 -8.41 -10.65
CA GLY A 58 3.90 -9.51 -11.57
C GLY A 58 2.55 -10.17 -11.26
N GLU A 59 2.23 -11.26 -11.97
CA GLU A 59 0.96 -11.98 -11.80
C GLU A 59 0.99 -13.01 -10.66
N ASP A 60 2.16 -13.33 -10.11
CA ASP A 60 2.32 -14.46 -9.19
C ASP A 60 2.10 -14.09 -7.72
N LEU A 61 2.39 -12.84 -7.35
CA LEU A 61 2.24 -12.36 -5.97
C LEU A 61 0.77 -12.21 -5.56
N ILE A 62 -0.10 -11.78 -6.49
CA ILE A 62 -1.55 -11.70 -6.22
C ILE A 62 -2.21 -13.08 -6.09
N LYS A 63 -1.62 -14.12 -6.69
CA LYS A 63 -2.08 -15.51 -6.53
C LYS A 63 -1.72 -16.09 -5.17
N ASN A 64 -0.79 -15.47 -4.43
CA ASN A 64 -0.41 -15.90 -3.10
C ASN A 64 -1.32 -15.25 -2.05
N GLU A 65 -2.41 -15.92 -1.71
CA GLU A 65 -3.40 -15.43 -0.74
C GLU A 65 -2.79 -15.12 0.64
N GLN A 66 -1.80 -15.90 1.10
CA GLN A 66 -1.11 -15.62 2.36
C GLN A 66 -0.35 -14.30 2.30
N PHE A 67 0.29 -14.01 1.18
CA PHE A 67 1.00 -12.76 0.98
C PHE A 67 0.03 -11.58 0.89
N VAL A 68 -1.02 -11.70 0.07
CA VAL A 68 -2.07 -10.67 -0.07
C VAL A 68 -2.68 -10.34 1.28
N THR A 69 -3.03 -11.36 2.07
CA THR A 69 -3.58 -11.20 3.42
C THR A 69 -2.57 -10.50 4.33
N ALA A 70 -1.32 -10.95 4.36
CA ALA A 70 -0.29 -10.35 5.20
C ALA A 70 0.02 -8.88 4.85
N VAL A 71 -0.01 -8.50 3.57
CA VAL A 71 0.13 -7.10 3.14
C VAL A 71 -1.10 -6.29 3.51
N THR A 72 -2.29 -6.88 3.34
CA THR A 72 -3.56 -6.23 3.69
C THR A 72 -3.65 -5.91 5.17
N ASP A 73 -3.33 -6.88 6.03
CA ASP A 73 -3.33 -6.71 7.49
C ASP A 73 -2.28 -5.67 7.91
N ALA A 74 -1.08 -5.72 7.32
CA ALA A 74 -0.04 -4.73 7.56
C ALA A 74 -0.50 -3.32 7.14
N TYR A 75 -1.18 -3.18 6.00
CA TYR A 75 -1.69 -1.91 5.52
C TYR A 75 -2.83 -1.36 6.39
N GLU A 76 -3.74 -2.22 6.85
CA GLU A 76 -4.81 -1.85 7.78
C GLU A 76 -4.23 -1.39 9.12
N LEU A 77 -3.20 -2.06 9.64
CA LEU A 77 -2.45 -1.61 10.83
C LEU A 77 -1.79 -0.25 10.63
N LEU A 78 -1.20 0.02 9.46
CA LEU A 78 -0.61 1.32 9.12
C LEU A 78 -1.67 2.42 9.07
N LEU A 79 -2.86 2.14 8.53
CA LEU A 79 -3.95 3.11 8.48
C LEU A 79 -4.54 3.42 9.86
N ILE A 80 -4.72 2.40 10.70
CA ILE A 80 -5.38 2.55 12.01
C ILE A 80 -4.43 3.14 13.06
N HIS A 81 -3.17 2.71 13.06
CA HIS A 81 -2.24 3.04 14.14
C HIS A 81 -1.07 3.95 13.73
N GLY A 82 -0.92 4.21 12.43
CA GLY A 82 0.25 4.87 11.87
C GLY A 82 1.46 3.94 11.78
N ALA A 83 2.36 4.24 10.84
CA ALA A 83 3.65 3.61 10.59
C ALA A 83 4.46 3.40 11.86
N ARG A 84 4.36 4.32 12.80
CA ARG A 84 5.11 4.29 14.07
C ARG A 84 4.71 3.12 14.97
N LYS A 85 3.44 2.71 14.99
CA LYS A 85 2.97 1.57 15.81
C LYS A 85 3.11 0.24 15.08
N ALA A 86 2.90 0.21 13.77
CA ALA A 86 3.03 -1.02 12.99
C ALA A 86 4.48 -1.56 12.98
N VAL A 87 5.47 -0.66 13.01
CA VAL A 87 6.89 -1.03 13.20
C VAL A 87 7.19 -1.41 14.67
N ALA A 88 6.44 -0.88 15.64
CA ALA A 88 6.64 -1.15 17.07
C ALA A 88 5.92 -2.41 17.57
N SER A 89 4.95 -2.95 16.83
CA SER A 89 4.31 -4.25 17.10
C SER A 89 5.10 -5.45 16.53
N LEU A 90 6.39 -5.24 16.23
CA LEU A 90 7.38 -6.27 15.93
C LEU A 90 8.05 -6.78 17.21
#